data_AF-A0A2A7U7B2-F1
#
_entry.id   AF-A0A2A7U7B2-F1
#
_cell.length_a   1.000
_cell.length_b   1.000
_cell.length_c   1.000
_cell.angle_alpha   90.00
_cell.angle_beta   90.00
_cell.angle_gamma   90.00
#
_symmetry.space_group_name_H-M   'P 1'
#
loop_
_entity.id
_entity.type
_entity.pdbx_description
1 polymer ?
#
loop_
_entity_poly.entity_id
_entity_poly.type
_entity_poly.pdbx_seq_one_letter_code
_entity_poly.pdbx_strand_id
1 'polypeptide(L)'
;MMRSGLSKTEMDHMPVTMFYRLYIFDTYLEPQSPRFQDLQNAMMQYTIMTSSPNMTSELAKKIKPSQFQLIKDETIFKSAEELREIEEKRKEEQKANLMSMFDPALVERLKNNIKSG
;
A
#
# COMPACT_ATOMS: atom_id res chain seq x y z
N MET A 1 -4.39 -34.89 -15.31
CA MET A 1 -4.30 -33.41 -15.36
C MET A 1 -4.65 -32.87 -13.99
N MET A 2 -3.77 -32.09 -13.36
CA MET A 2 -4.17 -31.35 -12.15
C MET A 2 -5.27 -30.35 -12.55
N ARG A 3 -6.41 -30.43 -11.89
CA ARG A 3 -7.57 -29.58 -12.15
C ARG A 3 -7.19 -28.13 -11.80
N SER A 4 -7.04 -27.28 -12.80
CA SER A 4 -6.71 -25.85 -12.63
C SER A 4 -7.97 -25.04 -12.31
N GLY A 5 -8.61 -25.35 -11.19
CA GLY A 5 -9.80 -24.63 -10.71
C GLY A 5 -11.16 -25.16 -11.18
N LEU A 6 -12.16 -24.27 -11.15
CA LEU A 6 -13.55 -24.56 -11.51
C LEU A 6 -13.71 -24.61 -13.03
N SER A 7 -14.57 -25.52 -13.50
CA SER A 7 -14.97 -25.56 -14.90
C SER A 7 -15.91 -24.40 -15.23
N LYS A 8 -15.98 -24.06 -16.51
CA LYS A 8 -16.88 -23.00 -17.00
C LYS A 8 -18.33 -23.21 -16.54
N THR A 9 -18.81 -24.45 -16.61
CA THR A 9 -20.17 -24.79 -16.18
C THR A 9 -20.36 -24.58 -14.68
N GLU A 10 -19.37 -24.90 -13.85
CA GLU A 10 -19.43 -24.64 -12.40
C GLU A 10 -19.40 -23.14 -12.09
N MET A 11 -18.66 -22.34 -12.87
CA MET A 11 -18.65 -20.89 -12.74
C MET A 11 -19.98 -20.26 -13.15
N ASP A 12 -20.58 -20.73 -14.25
CA ASP A 12 -21.84 -20.19 -14.79
C ASP A 12 -23.05 -20.48 -13.87
N HIS A 13 -23.00 -21.58 -13.10
CA HIS A 13 -24.06 -21.95 -12.15
C HIS A 13 -23.78 -21.52 -10.71
N MET A 14 -22.68 -20.78 -10.48
CA MET A 14 -22.30 -20.33 -9.15
C MET A 14 -23.10 -19.09 -8.73
N PRO A 15 -23.63 -19.05 -7.49
CA PRO A 15 -24.18 -17.82 -6.93
C PRO A 15 -23.11 -16.73 -6.88
N VAL A 16 -23.48 -15.49 -7.25
CA VAL A 16 -22.58 -14.33 -7.29
C VAL A 16 -21.82 -14.14 -5.96
N THR A 17 -22.46 -14.40 -4.83
CA THR A 17 -21.84 -14.33 -3.51
C THR A 17 -20.69 -15.34 -3.33
N MET A 18 -20.85 -16.55 -3.85
CA MET A 18 -19.82 -17.59 -3.81
C MET A 18 -18.65 -17.25 -4.74
N PHE A 19 -18.93 -16.63 -5.90
CA PHE A 19 -17.89 -16.14 -6.81
C PHE A 19 -17.01 -15.10 -6.12
N TYR A 20 -17.60 -14.07 -5.50
CA TYR A 20 -16.82 -13.05 -4.78
C TYR A 20 -16.06 -13.64 -3.59
N ARG A 21 -16.64 -14.63 -2.89
CA ARG A 21 -15.95 -15.32 -1.79
C ARG A 21 -14.69 -16.04 -2.27
N LEU A 22 -14.78 -16.79 -3.36
CA LEU A 22 -13.64 -17.49 -3.94
C LEU A 22 -12.60 -16.51 -4.48
N TYR A 23 -13.04 -15.47 -5.17
CA TYR A 23 -12.15 -14.41 -5.63
C TYR A 23 -11.34 -13.81 -4.48
N ILE A 24 -11.99 -13.44 -3.38
CA ILE A 24 -11.31 -12.88 -2.20
C ILE A 24 -10.34 -13.90 -1.59
N PHE A 25 -10.75 -15.17 -1.53
CA PHE A 25 -9.91 -16.22 -0.98
C PHE A 25 -8.62 -16.42 -1.79
N ASP A 26 -8.75 -16.64 -3.10
CA ASP A 26 -7.62 -16.90 -4.00
C ASP A 26 -6.66 -15.70 -4.09
N THR A 27 -7.18 -14.47 -4.01
CA THR A 27 -6.37 -13.26 -4.18
C THR A 27 -5.70 -12.77 -2.89
N TYR A 28 -6.33 -12.95 -1.73
CA TYR A 28 -5.86 -12.33 -0.48
C TYR A 28 -5.53 -13.31 0.64
N LEU A 29 -6.15 -14.50 0.66
CA LEU A 29 -6.05 -15.42 1.80
C LEU A 29 -5.22 -16.66 1.50
N GLU A 30 -5.14 -17.08 0.23
CA GLU A 30 -4.38 -18.27 -0.11
C GLU A 30 -2.86 -18.07 0.10
N PRO A 31 -2.16 -19.09 0.64
CA PRO A 31 -0.70 -19.04 0.80
C PRO A 31 0.07 -18.93 -0.52
N GLN A 32 -0.54 -19.33 -1.64
CA GLN A 32 0.05 -19.17 -2.96
C GLN A 32 -0.43 -17.91 -3.68
N SER A 33 -1.26 -17.09 -3.03
CA SER A 33 -1.71 -15.84 -3.63
C SER A 33 -0.50 -14.94 -3.92
N PRO A 34 -0.50 -14.20 -5.05
CA PRO A 34 0.58 -13.27 -5.38
C PRO A 34 0.87 -12.27 -4.26
N ARG A 35 -0.15 -11.88 -3.50
CA ARG A 35 -0.03 -10.91 -2.40
C ARG A 35 0.66 -11.50 -1.17
N PHE A 36 0.34 -12.74 -0.83
CA PHE A 36 1.02 -13.42 0.27
C PHE A 36 2.50 -13.69 -0.08
N GLN A 37 2.78 -14.07 -1.32
CA GLN A 37 4.15 -14.23 -1.81
C GLN A 37 4.94 -12.91 -1.79
N ASP A 38 4.33 -11.80 -2.21
CA ASP A 38 4.94 -10.47 -2.13
C ASP A 38 5.26 -10.08 -0.67
N LEU A 39 4.34 -10.35 0.26
CA LEU A 39 4.56 -10.13 1.68
C LEU A 39 5.72 -10.97 2.23
N GLN A 40 5.80 -12.26 1.89
CA GLN A 40 6.91 -13.13 2.28
C GLN A 40 8.24 -12.62 1.75
N ASN A 41 8.28 -12.22 0.48
CA ASN A 41 9.47 -11.65 -0.14
C ASN A 41 9.87 -10.33 0.51
N ALA A 42 8.91 -9.47 0.83
CA ALA A 42 9.16 -8.20 1.52
C ALA A 42 9.75 -8.43 2.93
N MET A 43 9.25 -9.42 3.67
CA MET A 43 9.80 -9.81 4.97
C MET A 43 11.21 -10.39 4.86
N MET A 44 11.47 -11.18 3.83
CA MET A 44 12.79 -11.72 3.55
C MET A 44 13.79 -10.59 3.25
N GLN A 45 13.43 -9.65 2.38
CA GLN A 45 14.27 -8.49 2.05
C GLN A 45 14.52 -7.60 3.28
N TYR A 46 13.49 -7.35 4.07
CA TYR A 46 13.61 -6.64 5.35
C TYR A 46 14.60 -7.32 6.29
N THR A 47 14.51 -8.64 6.43
CA THR A 47 15.41 -9.42 7.29
C THR A 47 16.84 -9.37 6.78
N ILE A 48 17.05 -9.57 5.47
CA ILE A 48 18.37 -9.48 4.85
C ILE A 48 18.98 -8.09 5.12
N MET A 49 18.21 -7.02 4.89
CA MET A 49 18.71 -5.67 5.07
C MET A 49 19.03 -5.37 6.54
N THR A 50 18.17 -5.75 7.47
CA THR A 50 18.37 -5.53 8.91
C THR A 50 19.50 -6.37 9.49
N SER A 51 19.75 -7.55 8.94
CA SER A 51 20.90 -8.41 9.27
C SER A 51 22.22 -7.96 8.62
N SER A 52 22.19 -6.97 7.72
CA SER A 52 23.38 -6.52 7.01
C SER A 52 24.38 -5.87 7.98
N PRO A 53 25.68 -6.20 7.90
CA PRO A 53 26.72 -5.57 8.70
C PRO A 53 26.82 -4.04 8.55
N ASN A 54 26.31 -3.50 7.43
CA ASN A 54 26.30 -2.07 7.14
C ASN A 54 25.04 -1.34 7.65
N MET A 55 24.16 -2.04 8.38
CA MET A 55 22.92 -1.45 8.89
C MET A 55 23.20 -0.56 10.12
N THR A 56 22.73 0.69 10.08
CA THR A 56 22.83 1.59 11.24
C THR A 56 21.57 1.50 12.12
N SER A 57 21.72 1.76 13.42
CA SER A 57 20.58 1.77 14.36
C SER A 57 19.50 2.79 13.95
N GLU A 58 19.91 3.92 13.37
CA GLU A 58 18.99 4.94 12.87
C GLU A 58 18.15 4.44 11.68
N LEU A 59 18.78 3.71 10.76
CA LEU A 59 18.12 3.18 9.58
C LEU A 59 17.21 2.00 9.93
N ALA A 60 17.65 1.13 10.85
CA ALA A 60 16.86 0.01 11.36
C ALA A 60 15.53 0.45 12.01
N LYS A 61 15.51 1.60 12.71
CA LYS A 61 14.28 2.16 13.30
C LYS A 61 13.30 2.74 12.27
N LYS A 62 13.79 3.12 11.09
CA LYS A 62 12.98 3.78 10.05
C LYS A 62 12.44 2.80 9.01
N ILE A 63 13.17 1.72 8.75
CA ILE A 63 12.79 0.77 7.70
C ILE A 63 11.58 -0.06 8.13
N LYS A 64 10.63 -0.23 7.22
CA LYS A 64 9.43 -1.05 7.41
C LYS A 64 9.35 -2.12 6.31
N PRO A 65 8.85 -3.32 6.61
CA PRO A 65 8.64 -4.36 5.59
C PRO A 65 7.77 -3.90 4.41
N SER A 66 6.79 -3.02 4.66
CA SER A 66 5.91 -2.47 3.61
C SER A 66 6.65 -1.66 2.54
N GLN A 67 7.88 -1.20 2.80
CA GLN A 67 8.70 -0.51 1.81
C GLN A 67 9.22 -1.45 0.72
N PHE A 68 9.31 -2.75 1.00
CA PHE A 68 9.78 -3.78 0.08
C PHE A 68 8.65 -4.47 -0.68
N GLN A 69 7.39 -4.17 -0.34
CA GLN A 69 6.22 -4.70 -1.05
C GLN A 69 6.08 -4.03 -2.41
N LEU A 70 5.89 -4.84 -3.44
CA LEU A 70 5.59 -4.37 -4.80
C LEU A 70 4.10 -4.05 -4.94
N ILE A 71 3.24 -4.87 -4.32
CA ILE A 71 1.79 -4.73 -4.42
C ILE A 71 1.31 -3.85 -3.26
N LYS A 72 1.30 -2.53 -3.50
CA LYS A 72 0.81 -1.54 -2.55
C LYS A 72 -0.67 -1.25 -2.78
N ASP A 73 -1.56 -2.05 -2.18
CA ASP A 73 -2.96 -1.63 -2.11
C ASP A 73 -3.31 -1.16 -0.69
N GLU A 74 -3.21 0.14 -0.52
CA GLU A 74 -3.61 0.82 0.70
C GLU A 74 -5.13 0.92 0.86
N THR A 75 -5.90 0.48 -0.15
CA THR A 75 -7.34 0.69 -0.27
C THR A 75 -8.19 -0.54 0.03
N ILE A 76 -7.57 -1.72 0.12
CA ILE A 76 -8.29 -2.99 0.22
C ILE A 76 -8.67 -3.25 1.68
N PHE A 77 -9.92 -3.68 1.87
CA PHE A 77 -10.58 -3.91 3.17
C PHE A 77 -10.76 -2.68 4.06
N LYS A 78 -10.52 -1.48 3.53
CA LYS A 78 -10.71 -0.24 4.29
C LYS A 78 -12.13 0.29 4.18
N SER A 79 -12.59 0.93 5.25
CA SER A 79 -13.87 1.62 5.25
C SER A 79 -13.80 2.88 4.38
N ALA A 80 -14.96 3.39 3.96
CA ALA A 80 -15.03 4.64 3.19
C ALA A 80 -14.46 5.84 3.97
N GLU A 81 -14.49 5.79 5.30
CA GLU A 81 -13.93 6.83 6.17
C GLU A 81 -12.40 6.73 6.22
N GLU A 82 -11.86 5.52 6.38
CA GLU A 82 -10.41 5.28 6.36
C GLU A 82 -9.78 5.66 5.02
N LEU A 83 -10.49 5.42 3.91
CA LEU A 83 -10.06 5.85 2.58
C LEU A 83 -9.94 7.38 2.46
N ARG A 84 -10.88 8.12 3.06
CA ARG A 84 -10.83 9.60 3.07
C ARG A 84 -9.66 10.11 3.89
N GLU A 85 -9.43 9.53 5.08
CA GLU A 85 -8.30 9.92 5.93
C GLU A 85 -6.95 9.68 5.25
N ILE A 86 -6.81 8.58 4.51
CA ILE A 86 -5.59 8.29 3.74
C ILE A 86 -5.40 9.33 2.63
N GLU A 87 -6.48 9.70 1.94
CA GLU A 87 -6.40 10.67 0.86
C GLU A 87 -6.06 12.08 1.38
N GLU A 88 -6.60 12.46 2.54
CA GLU A 88 -6.28 13.72 3.22
C GLU A 88 -4.81 13.76 3.65
N LYS A 89 -4.32 12.71 4.32
CA LYS A 89 -2.90 12.60 4.69
C LYS A 89 -1.99 12.68 3.48
N ARG A 90 -2.34 12.01 2.39
CA ARG A 90 -1.58 12.07 1.12
C ARG A 90 -1.57 13.49 0.53
N LYS A 91 -2.68 14.22 0.59
CA LYS A 91 -2.77 15.61 0.12
C LYS A 91 -1.92 16.54 0.99
N GLU A 92 -1.91 16.33 2.30
CA GLU A 92 -1.06 17.08 3.23
C GLU A 92 0.43 16.84 2.99
N GLU A 93 0.83 15.59 2.80
CA GLU A 93 2.21 15.21 2.46
C GLU A 93 2.64 15.79 1.11
N GLN A 94 1.77 15.72 0.09
CA GLN A 94 2.04 16.34 -1.21
C GLN A 94 2.18 17.85 -1.11
N LYS A 95 1.31 18.50 -0.33
CA LYS A 95 1.39 19.94 -0.09
C LYS A 95 2.67 20.31 0.66
N ALA A 96 3.07 19.53 1.65
CA ALA A 96 4.33 19.75 2.38
C ALA A 96 5.55 19.59 1.47
N ASN A 97 5.56 18.57 0.61
CA ASN A 97 6.64 18.34 -0.36
C ASN A 97 6.68 19.41 -1.45
N LEU A 98 5.54 19.91 -1.93
CA LEU A 98 5.51 21.03 -2.87
C LEU A 98 6.05 22.29 -2.20
N MET A 99 5.64 22.56 -0.95
CA MET A 99 6.08 23.74 -0.20
C MET A 99 7.57 23.70 0.15
N SER A 100 8.18 22.52 0.30
CA SER A 100 9.62 22.39 0.53
C SER A 100 10.48 22.59 -0.72
N MET A 101 9.88 22.53 -1.92
CA MET A 101 10.55 22.82 -3.20
C MET A 101 10.60 24.32 -3.51
N PHE A 102 9.78 25.15 -2.85
CA PHE A 102 9.77 26.60 -3.06
C PHE A 102 10.71 27.32 -2.08
N ASP A 103 11.29 28.43 -2.54
CA ASP A 103 12.14 29.29 -1.73
C ASP A 103 11.34 29.85 -0.53
N PRO A 104 11.81 29.71 0.73
CA PRO A 104 11.04 30.09 1.92
C PRO A 104 10.48 31.51 1.90
N ALA A 105 11.21 32.44 1.29
CA ALA A 105 10.79 33.85 1.15
C ALA A 105 9.57 34.04 0.24
N LEU A 106 9.40 33.19 -0.78
CA LEU A 106 8.25 33.21 -1.70
C LEU A 106 7.01 32.62 -1.03
N VAL A 107 7.18 31.59 -0.20
CA VAL A 107 6.10 30.95 0.56
C VAL A 107 5.54 31.91 1.62
N GLU A 108 6.39 32.68 2.30
CA GLU A 108 5.93 33.69 3.26
C GLU A 108 5.18 34.84 2.59
N ARG A 109 5.63 35.30 1.42
CA ARG A 109 4.91 36.32 0.64
C ARG A 109 3.52 35.85 0.20
N LEU A 110 3.41 34.61 -0.27
CA LEU A 110 2.12 34.00 -0.63
C LEU A 110 1.17 33.89 0.58
N LYS A 111 1.68 33.46 1.75
CA LYS A 111 0.89 33.37 2.98
C LYS A 111 0.39 34.74 3.45
N ASN A 112 1.20 35.78 3.30
CA ASN A 112 0.83 37.14 3.72
C ASN A 112 -0.20 37.77 2.78
N ASN A 113 -0.10 37.56 1.46
CA ASN A 113 -1.08 38.08 0.49
C ASN A 113 -2.48 37.45 0.62
N ILE A 114 -2.58 36.19 1.06
CA ILE A 114 -3.87 35.51 1.26
C ILE A 114 -4.58 36.00 2.55
N LYS A 115 -3.85 36.55 3.52
CA LYS A 115 -4.42 37.10 4.77
C LYS A 115 -4.92 38.54 4.66
N SER A 116 -4.58 39.24 3.58
CA SER A 116 -4.85 40.66 3.38
C SER A 116 -5.98 40.97 2.38
N GLY A 117 -6.71 39.96 1.91
CA GLY A 117 -7.93 40.09 1.12
C GLY A 117 -9.10 39.41 1.81
#